data_AF-A0A2V7FRS7-F1
#
_entry.id   AF-A0A2V7FRS7-F1
#
_cell.length_a   1.000
_cell.length_b   1.000
_cell.length_c   1.000
_cell.angle_alpha   90.00
_cell.angle_beta   90.00
_cell.angle_gamma   90.00
#
_symmetry.space_group_name_H-M   'P 1'
#
loop_
_entity.id
_entity.type
_entity.pdbx_description
1 polymer ?
#
loop_
_entity_poly.entity_id
_entity_poly.type
_entity_poly.pdbx_seq_one_letter_code
_entity_poly.pdbx_strand_id
1 'polypeptide(L)'
;MVRKLGNFDEWIDYFRYWQDGIGLPQGDLRSFKFEAKFGEQDVPHIEFGHYRGQRKWPTVMHIPDQRIRDALLNLIVYQGDTEFASVEQQRNLLTHAPSDYDLLALMRVMTEEMRHGWQMSYLLCSHFGDEGKREAAKLLERRADEGERLLGSSTHCRAP
;
A
#
# COMPACT_ATOMS: atom_id res chain seq x y z
N MET A 1 -15.85 11.64 5.47
CA MET A 1 -16.68 10.54 4.91
C MET A 1 -15.81 9.84 3.88
N VAL A 2 -15.60 8.53 4.01
CA VAL A 2 -14.64 7.81 3.15
C VAL A 2 -15.10 7.84 1.70
N ARG A 3 -14.21 8.19 0.75
CA ARG A 3 -14.50 8.20 -0.68
C ARG A 3 -14.92 6.79 -1.11
N LYS A 4 -16.13 6.67 -1.67
CA LYS A 4 -16.62 5.40 -2.19
C LYS A 4 -15.98 5.13 -3.55
N LEU A 5 -15.30 3.99 -3.67
CA LEU A 5 -14.65 3.55 -4.91
C LEU A 5 -15.48 2.47 -5.59
N GLY A 6 -15.73 2.63 -6.88
CA GLY A 6 -16.40 1.66 -7.73
C GLY A 6 -15.48 0.52 -8.19
N ASN A 7 -14.24 0.85 -8.55
CA ASN A 7 -13.24 -0.07 -9.09
C ASN A 7 -11.80 0.39 -8.75
N PHE A 8 -10.81 -0.32 -9.28
CA PHE A 8 -9.40 0.03 -9.07
C PHE A 8 -8.98 1.29 -9.83
N ASP A 9 -9.56 1.60 -11.00
CA ASP A 9 -9.23 2.81 -11.76
C ASP A 9 -9.59 4.10 -10.97
N GLU A 10 -10.73 4.10 -10.28
CA GLU A 10 -11.08 5.20 -9.37
C GLU A 10 -10.11 5.31 -8.19
N TRP A 11 -9.55 4.19 -7.73
CA TRP A 11 -8.48 4.19 -6.73
C TRP A 11 -7.19 4.81 -7.30
N ILE A 12 -6.83 4.53 -8.55
CA ILE A 12 -5.67 5.13 -9.24
C ILE A 12 -5.80 6.65 -9.30
N ASP A 13 -6.98 7.16 -9.65
CA ASP A 13 -7.24 8.59 -9.64
C ASP A 13 -7.12 9.17 -8.23
N TYR A 14 -7.57 8.43 -7.22
CA TYR A 14 -7.43 8.87 -5.84
C TYR A 14 -5.96 8.85 -5.36
N PHE A 15 -5.19 7.85 -5.77
CA PHE A 15 -3.75 7.77 -5.50
C PHE A 15 -3.01 8.97 -6.10
N ARG A 16 -3.34 9.38 -7.32
CA ARG A 16 -2.78 10.60 -7.93
C ARG A 16 -3.13 11.85 -7.14
N TYR A 17 -4.39 11.96 -6.70
CA TYR A 17 -4.81 13.05 -5.82
C TYR A 17 -4.06 13.04 -4.49
N TRP A 18 -3.82 11.86 -3.90
CA TRP A 18 -3.02 11.73 -2.68
C TRP A 18 -1.58 12.19 -2.89
N GLN A 19 -0.92 11.80 -3.99
CA GLN A 19 0.43 12.27 -4.35
C GLN A 19 0.50 13.79 -4.44
N ASP A 20 -0.48 14.41 -5.10
CA ASP A 20 -0.61 15.86 -5.19
C ASP A 20 -0.84 16.48 -3.79
N GLY A 21 -1.68 15.84 -2.97
CA GLY A 21 -2.03 16.29 -1.61
C GLY A 21 -0.90 16.19 -0.59
N ILE A 22 0.07 15.29 -0.75
CA ILE A 22 1.29 15.26 0.10
C ILE A 22 2.41 16.16 -0.45
N GLY A 23 2.21 16.79 -1.60
CA GLY A 23 3.15 17.73 -2.20
C GLY A 23 4.35 17.07 -2.87
N LEU A 24 4.21 15.86 -3.43
CA LEU A 24 5.30 15.25 -4.19
C LEU A 24 5.62 16.08 -5.44
N PRO A 25 6.90 16.26 -5.78
CA PRO A 25 7.32 17.05 -6.93
C PRO A 25 6.83 16.42 -8.23
N GLN A 26 6.31 17.29 -9.09
CA GLN A 26 5.83 16.96 -10.42
C GLN A 26 7.03 16.75 -11.35
N GLY A 27 7.29 15.51 -11.76
CA GLY A 27 8.49 15.15 -12.52
C GLY A 27 8.68 13.63 -12.60
N ASP A 28 9.90 13.16 -12.39
CA ASP A 28 10.27 11.74 -12.53
C ASP A 28 9.48 10.80 -11.61
N LEU A 29 9.03 11.28 -10.43
CA LEU A 29 8.15 10.51 -9.55
C LEU A 29 6.75 10.27 -10.13
N ARG A 30 6.23 11.21 -10.94
CA ARG A 30 4.88 11.10 -11.54
C ARG A 30 4.89 10.38 -12.89
N SER A 31 6.03 10.37 -13.58
CA SER A 31 6.18 9.64 -14.85
C SER A 31 6.28 8.13 -14.66
N PHE A 32 6.57 7.68 -13.43
CA PHE A 32 6.63 6.27 -13.10
C PHE A 32 5.27 5.58 -13.31
N LYS A 33 5.30 4.46 -14.03
CA LYS A 33 4.12 3.62 -14.25
C LYS A 33 4.08 2.52 -13.22
N PHE A 34 3.11 2.61 -12.32
CA PHE A 34 2.87 1.57 -11.32
C PHE A 34 2.16 0.38 -11.96
N GLU A 35 2.71 -0.81 -11.72
CA GLU A 35 2.16 -2.08 -12.18
C GLU A 35 2.14 -3.07 -11.02
N ALA A 36 1.03 -3.80 -10.89
CA ALA A 36 0.95 -4.92 -9.96
C ALA A 36 1.67 -6.13 -10.58
N LYS A 37 2.89 -6.41 -10.11
CA LYS A 37 3.68 -7.57 -10.51
C LYS A 37 3.60 -8.66 -9.44
N PHE A 38 3.39 -9.90 -9.85
CA PHE A 38 3.34 -11.05 -8.97
C PHE A 38 4.43 -12.06 -9.37
N GLY A 39 5.11 -12.62 -8.38
CA GLY A 39 6.11 -13.66 -8.61
C GLY A 39 5.45 -14.97 -9.04
N GLU A 40 6.25 -15.85 -9.64
CA GLU A 40 5.81 -17.20 -9.93
C GLU A 40 5.62 -18.00 -8.65
N GLN A 41 4.76 -19.01 -8.73
CA GLN A 41 4.52 -19.91 -7.62
C GLN A 41 5.62 -20.97 -7.53
N ASP A 42 6.52 -20.84 -6.57
CA ASP A 42 7.63 -21.80 -6.37
C ASP A 42 7.13 -23.23 -6.08
N VAL A 43 6.10 -23.35 -5.21
CA VAL A 43 5.48 -24.63 -4.86
C VAL A 43 3.94 -24.57 -4.83
N PRO A 44 3.26 -25.63 -5.29
CA PRO A 44 1.79 -25.68 -5.42
C PRO A 44 1.05 -25.83 -4.08
N HIS A 45 1.74 -26.21 -3.01
CA HIS A 45 1.15 -26.56 -1.72
C HIS A 45 1.57 -25.62 -0.59
N ILE A 46 0.77 -25.57 0.47
CA ILE A 46 1.04 -24.84 1.70
C ILE A 46 2.16 -25.58 2.46
N GLU A 47 3.21 -24.85 2.82
CA GLU A 47 4.46 -25.46 3.30
C GLU A 47 4.51 -25.64 4.82
N PHE A 48 3.63 -24.95 5.56
CA PHE A 48 3.65 -24.89 7.02
C PHE A 48 2.25 -24.80 7.66
N GLY A 49 2.20 -24.99 8.98
CA GLY A 49 1.00 -24.83 9.79
C GLY A 49 -0.03 -25.93 9.62
N HIS A 50 -1.27 -25.65 10.03
CA HIS A 50 -2.37 -26.63 10.07
C HIS A 50 -2.75 -27.17 8.68
N TYR A 51 -2.60 -26.36 7.63
CA TYR A 51 -2.96 -26.72 6.26
C TYR A 51 -1.77 -27.25 5.43
N ARG A 52 -0.64 -27.58 6.07
CA ARG A 52 0.56 -28.08 5.39
C ARG A 52 0.24 -29.28 4.48
N GLY A 53 0.76 -29.23 3.25
CA GLY A 53 0.55 -30.25 2.22
C GLY A 53 -0.72 -30.08 1.38
N GLN A 54 -1.65 -29.19 1.77
CA GLN A 54 -2.81 -28.85 0.95
C GLN A 54 -2.43 -27.86 -0.16
N ARG A 55 -3.22 -27.76 -1.23
CA ARG A 55 -2.96 -26.78 -2.32
C ARG A 55 -3.07 -25.34 -1.79
N LYS A 56 -2.22 -24.43 -2.29
CA LYS A 56 -2.35 -23.00 -2.01
C LYS A 56 -3.71 -22.49 -2.50
N TRP A 57 -4.30 -21.54 -1.78
CA TRP A 57 -5.63 -21.00 -2.10
C TRP A 57 -5.55 -20.02 -3.26
N PRO A 58 -6.24 -20.29 -4.40
CA PRO A 58 -6.18 -19.39 -5.55
C PRO A 58 -7.03 -18.12 -5.38
N THR A 59 -8.06 -18.17 -4.52
CA THR A 59 -8.89 -17.01 -4.20
C THR A 59 -9.27 -17.02 -2.72
N VAL A 60 -9.70 -15.87 -2.18
CA VAL A 60 -10.15 -15.75 -0.79
C VAL A 60 -11.34 -16.66 -0.45
N MET A 61 -12.12 -17.09 -1.44
CA MET A 61 -13.25 -18.01 -1.26
C MET A 61 -12.82 -19.46 -1.00
N HIS A 62 -11.58 -19.82 -1.35
CA HIS A 62 -11.02 -21.15 -1.08
C HIS A 62 -10.45 -21.27 0.34
N ILE A 63 -10.39 -20.17 1.08
CA ILE A 63 -9.90 -20.15 2.46
C ILE A 63 -11.02 -20.72 3.35
N PRO A 64 -10.78 -21.84 4.04
CA PRO A 64 -11.84 -22.55 4.76
C PRO A 64 -12.27 -21.87 6.06
N ASP A 65 -11.41 -21.05 6.67
CA ASP A 65 -11.67 -20.37 7.93
C ASP A 65 -11.80 -18.86 7.73
N GLN A 66 -12.96 -18.31 8.08
CA GLN A 66 -13.24 -16.87 7.98
C GLN A 66 -12.23 -16.04 8.77
N ARG A 67 -11.72 -16.53 9.91
CA ARG A 67 -10.72 -15.81 10.73
C ARG A 67 -9.40 -15.63 9.98
N ILE A 68 -9.04 -16.57 9.11
CA ILE A 68 -7.84 -16.46 8.27
C ILE A 68 -8.06 -15.42 7.18
N ARG A 69 -9.26 -15.38 6.57
CA ARG A 69 -9.62 -14.34 5.60
C ARG A 69 -9.56 -12.94 6.22
N ASP A 70 -10.11 -12.78 7.42
CA ASP A 70 -10.08 -11.51 8.16
C ASP A 70 -8.65 -11.12 8.57
N ALA A 71 -7.85 -12.07 9.02
CA ALA A 71 -6.45 -11.84 9.32
C ALA A 71 -5.64 -11.42 8.08
N LEU A 72 -5.87 -12.06 6.94
CA LEU A 72 -5.20 -11.68 5.67
C LEU A 72 -5.61 -10.29 5.20
N LEU A 73 -6.89 -9.95 5.29
CA LEU A 73 -7.37 -8.60 4.99
C LEU A 73 -6.62 -7.58 5.86
N ASN A 74 -6.58 -7.81 7.17
CA ASN A 74 -5.88 -6.93 8.10
C ASN A 74 -4.39 -6.83 7.75
N LEU A 75 -3.69 -7.94 7.53
CA LEU A 75 -2.27 -7.94 7.20
C LEU A 75 -1.97 -7.10 5.95
N ILE A 76 -2.76 -7.23 4.89
CA ILE A 76 -2.62 -6.43 3.66
C ILE A 76 -2.86 -4.95 3.94
N VAL A 77 -3.86 -4.61 4.76
CA VAL A 77 -4.16 -3.22 5.13
C VAL A 77 -3.03 -2.63 5.97
N TYR A 78 -2.53 -3.34 6.98
CA TYR A 78 -1.43 -2.86 7.82
C TYR A 78 -0.16 -2.66 7.00
N GLN A 79 0.18 -3.61 6.14
CA GLN A 79 1.34 -3.47 5.27
C GLN A 79 1.17 -2.27 4.33
N GLY A 80 0.05 -2.16 3.62
CA GLY A 80 -0.19 -1.00 2.74
C GLY A 80 -0.11 0.33 3.47
N ASP A 81 -0.59 0.40 4.72
CA ASP A 81 -0.57 1.63 5.51
C ASP A 81 0.84 2.06 5.88
N THR A 82 1.72 1.11 6.20
CA THR A 82 3.12 1.41 6.49
C THR A 82 3.87 1.95 5.29
N GLU A 83 3.58 1.45 4.08
CA GLU A 83 4.25 1.95 2.87
C GLU A 83 3.88 3.41 2.59
N PHE A 84 2.59 3.77 2.66
CA PHE A 84 2.15 5.15 2.45
C PHE A 84 2.64 6.08 3.56
N ALA A 85 2.67 5.62 4.80
CA ALA A 85 3.23 6.39 5.91
C ALA A 85 4.72 6.69 5.71
N SER A 86 5.51 5.71 5.24
CA SER A 86 6.94 5.88 4.96
C SER A 86 7.18 7.00 3.94
N VAL A 87 6.37 7.05 2.87
CA VAL A 87 6.43 8.10 1.85
C VAL A 87 6.08 9.47 2.46
N GLU A 88 5.03 9.55 3.27
CA GLU A 88 4.63 10.79 3.94
C GLU A 88 5.69 11.31 4.91
N GLN A 89 6.32 10.42 5.67
CA GLN A 89 7.38 10.76 6.63
C GLN A 89 8.64 11.32 5.95
N GLN A 90 8.99 10.75 4.80
CA GLN A 90 10.23 11.10 4.10
C GLN A 90 10.08 12.30 3.15
N ARG A 91 8.87 12.80 2.91
CA ARG A 91 8.59 13.86 1.92
C ARG A 91 9.47 15.11 2.08
N ASN A 92 9.77 15.52 3.31
CA ASN A 92 10.56 16.72 3.58
C ASN A 92 12.04 16.53 3.21
N LEU A 93 12.53 15.29 3.09
CA LEU A 93 13.90 15.01 2.67
C LEU A 93 14.13 15.37 1.20
N LEU A 94 13.07 15.44 0.38
CA LEU A 94 13.17 15.81 -1.04
C LEU A 94 13.74 17.21 -1.26
N THR A 95 13.56 18.14 -0.32
CA THR A 95 14.10 19.52 -0.40
C THR A 95 15.38 19.71 0.41
N HIS A 96 15.84 18.69 1.12
CA HIS A 96 16.99 18.75 2.03
C HIS A 96 18.04 17.66 1.73
N ALA A 97 17.98 17.05 0.54
CA ALA A 97 18.95 16.04 0.15
C ALA A 97 20.38 16.65 0.10
N PRO A 98 21.39 15.99 0.68
CA PRO A 98 22.75 16.53 0.75
C PRO A 98 23.52 16.43 -0.58
N SER A 99 23.04 15.63 -1.53
CA SER A 99 23.55 15.54 -2.90
C SER A 99 22.47 15.09 -3.88
N ASP A 100 22.70 15.27 -5.17
CA ASP A 100 21.81 14.77 -6.24
C ASP A 100 21.71 13.23 -6.25
N TYR A 101 22.80 12.55 -5.83
CA TYR A 101 22.80 11.09 -5.70
C TYR A 101 21.84 10.64 -4.59
N ASP A 102 21.86 11.32 -3.45
CA ASP A 102 20.97 11.02 -2.32
C ASP A 102 19.52 11.35 -2.66
N LEU A 103 19.27 12.43 -3.42
CA LEU A 103 17.94 12.76 -3.94
C LEU A 103 17.41 11.64 -4.85
N LEU A 104 18.23 11.15 -5.78
CA LEU A 104 17.83 10.05 -6.66
C LEU A 104 17.57 8.75 -5.88
N ALA A 105 18.41 8.44 -4.90
CA ALA A 105 18.23 7.28 -4.03
C ALA A 105 16.92 7.37 -3.23
N LEU A 106 16.63 8.54 -2.65
CA LEU A 106 15.38 8.82 -1.95
C LEU A 106 14.17 8.67 -2.86
N MET A 107 14.20 9.27 -4.06
CA MET A 107 13.11 9.15 -5.03
C MET A 107 12.85 7.70 -5.43
N ARG A 108 13.90 6.88 -5.56
CA ARG A 108 13.78 5.45 -5.83
C ARG A 108 13.11 4.70 -4.68
N VAL A 109 13.53 4.94 -3.43
CA VAL A 109 12.91 4.34 -2.25
C VAL A 109 11.43 4.72 -2.20
N MET A 110 11.10 6.01 -2.29
CA MET A 110 9.71 6.47 -2.26
C MET A 110 8.85 5.85 -3.38
N THR A 111 9.43 5.67 -4.58
CA THR A 111 8.74 5.01 -5.69
C THR A 111 8.45 3.54 -5.40
N GLU A 112 9.41 2.81 -4.81
CA GLU A 112 9.20 1.41 -4.41
C GLU A 112 8.13 1.29 -3.32
N GLU A 113 8.12 2.18 -2.31
CA GLU A 113 7.07 2.14 -1.27
C GLU A 113 5.69 2.46 -1.84
N MET A 114 5.59 3.45 -2.73
CA MET A 114 4.34 3.70 -3.47
C MET A 114 3.92 2.48 -4.30
N ARG A 115 4.88 1.76 -4.90
CA ARG A 115 4.61 0.53 -5.66
C ARG A 115 4.12 -0.60 -4.75
N HIS A 116 4.65 -0.73 -3.54
CA HIS A 116 4.17 -1.68 -2.54
C HIS A 116 2.73 -1.35 -2.11
N GLY A 117 2.45 -0.10 -1.76
CA GLY A 117 1.10 0.36 -1.40
C GLY A 117 0.09 0.18 -2.55
N TRP A 118 0.53 0.37 -3.79
CA TRP A 118 -0.24 0.09 -4.99
C TRP A 118 -0.60 -1.41 -5.11
N GLN A 119 0.37 -2.31 -4.91
CA GLN A 119 0.13 -3.77 -4.95
C GLN A 119 -0.86 -4.21 -3.87
N MET A 120 -0.73 -3.69 -2.65
CA MET A 120 -1.68 -4.00 -1.55
C MET A 120 -3.09 -3.51 -1.90
N SER A 121 -3.21 -2.28 -2.41
CA SER A 121 -4.50 -1.72 -2.83
C SER A 121 -5.12 -2.47 -3.99
N TYR A 122 -4.32 -2.96 -4.94
CA TYR A 122 -4.79 -3.82 -6.01
C TYR A 122 -5.36 -5.13 -5.46
N LEU A 123 -4.67 -5.79 -4.51
CA LEU A 123 -5.16 -7.03 -3.89
C LEU A 123 -6.50 -6.80 -3.16
N LEU A 124 -6.60 -5.69 -2.41
CA LEU A 124 -7.84 -5.30 -1.72
C LEU A 124 -9.00 -5.11 -2.71
N CYS A 125 -8.81 -4.27 -3.72
CA CYS A 125 -9.85 -3.95 -4.71
C CYS A 125 -10.26 -5.17 -5.56
N SER A 126 -9.32 -6.06 -5.87
CA SER A 126 -9.54 -7.20 -6.78
C SER A 126 -10.11 -8.43 -6.10
N HIS A 127 -9.76 -8.68 -4.83
CA HIS A 127 -10.08 -9.94 -4.15
C HIS A 127 -11.02 -9.82 -2.96
N PHE A 128 -11.18 -8.64 -2.35
CA PHE A 128 -11.99 -8.45 -1.13
C PHE A 128 -13.29 -7.66 -1.37
N GLY A 129 -13.68 -7.43 -2.61
CA GLY A 129 -14.95 -6.80 -2.97
C GLY A 129 -15.11 -5.39 -2.41
N ASP A 130 -16.32 -5.02 -2.00
CA ASP A 130 -16.62 -3.67 -1.52
C ASP A 130 -15.99 -3.33 -0.17
N GLU A 131 -15.65 -4.34 0.63
CA GLU A 131 -14.86 -4.14 1.85
C GLU A 131 -13.42 -3.78 1.51
N GLY A 132 -12.78 -4.53 0.62
CA GLY A 132 -11.43 -4.24 0.14
C GLY A 132 -11.30 -2.84 -0.47
N LYS A 133 -12.26 -2.45 -1.32
CA LYS A 133 -12.27 -1.09 -1.90
C LYS A 133 -12.35 0.01 -0.83
N ARG A 134 -13.16 -0.20 0.22
CA ARG A 134 -13.24 0.76 1.34
C ARG A 134 -11.93 0.84 2.11
N GLU A 135 -11.29 -0.28 2.39
CA GLU A 135 -9.98 -0.28 3.05
C GLU A 135 -8.89 0.36 2.19
N ALA A 136 -8.90 0.11 0.88
CA ALA A 136 -7.99 0.75 -0.07
C ALA A 136 -8.17 2.26 -0.13
N ALA A 137 -9.40 2.77 -0.05
CA ALA A 137 -9.66 4.21 0.07
C ALA A 137 -9.08 4.77 1.38
N LYS A 138 -9.32 4.08 2.50
CA LYS A 138 -8.82 4.52 3.81
C LYS A 138 -7.29 4.57 3.89
N LEU A 139 -6.57 3.73 3.14
CA LEU A 139 -5.10 3.78 3.07
C LEU A 139 -4.57 5.15 2.60
N LEU A 140 -5.31 5.82 1.71
CA LEU A 140 -4.97 7.13 1.17
C LEU A 140 -5.59 8.29 1.96
N GLU A 141 -6.69 8.03 2.68
CA GLU A 141 -7.32 9.02 3.56
C GLU A 141 -6.55 9.24 4.84
N ARG A 142 -6.04 8.18 5.47
CA ARG A 142 -5.22 8.31 6.67
C ARG A 142 -3.97 9.09 6.35
N ARG A 143 -3.64 10.08 7.18
CA ARG A 143 -2.43 10.89 7.02
C ARG A 143 -1.51 10.75 8.22
N ALA A 144 -0.21 10.64 7.97
CA ALA A 144 0.81 10.51 9.02
C ALA A 144 0.98 11.79 9.85
N ASP A 145 0.74 12.97 9.27
CA ASP A 145 0.78 14.27 9.94
C ASP A 145 -0.40 14.48 10.91
N GLU A 146 -1.54 13.85 10.63
CA GLU A 146 -2.73 13.84 11.51
C GLU A 146 -2.68 12.72 12.57
N GLY A 147 -1.66 11.87 12.55
CA GLY A 147 -1.49 10.77 13.50
C GLY A 147 -2.50 9.64 13.32
N GLU A 148 -3.10 9.53 12.13
CA GLU A 148 -4.18 8.57 11.85
C GLU A 148 -3.68 7.21 11.35
N ARG A 149 -2.37 7.06 11.10
CA ARG A 149 -1.72 5.82 10.68
C ARG A 149 -1.85 4.71 11.74
N LEU A 150 -1.84 3.46 11.29
CA LEU A 150 -2.21 2.32 12.15
C LEU A 150 -1.10 1.88 13.11
N LEU A 151 0.18 2.18 12.80
CA LEU A 151 1.32 1.87 13.66
C LEU A 151 1.86 3.12 14.36
N GLY A 152 2.21 2.99 15.65
CA GLY A 152 2.77 4.07 16.46
C GLY A 152 4.07 4.68 15.92
N SER A 153 4.90 3.91 15.22
CA SER A 153 6.10 4.41 14.54
C SER A 153 5.78 5.22 13.28
N SER A 154 4.60 5.01 12.70
CA SER A 154 4.12 5.61 11.47
C SER A 154 3.25 6.86 11.70
N THR A 155 2.94 7.18 12.95
CA THR A 155 2.03 8.28 13.35
C THR A 155 2.73 9.55 13.83
N HIS A 156 4.06 9.54 13.99
CA HIS A 156 4.78 10.71 14.48
C HIS A 156 5.44 11.48 13.34
N CYS A 157 4.65 12.31 12.67
CA CYS A 157 5.11 13.24 11.64
C CYS A 157 4.86 14.70 12.05
N ARG A 158 5.19 15.07 13.29
CA ARG A 158 5.29 16.50 13.66
C ARG A 158 6.69 16.99 13.30
N ALA A 159 6.82 17.60 12.13
CA ALA A 159 7.92 18.53 11.93
C ALA A 159 7.75 19.71 12.93
N PRO A 160 8.84 20.19 13.56
CA PRO A 160 8.79 21.43 14.33
C PRO A 160 8.44 22.64 13.46
#